data_AF-A0A8D8BP59-F1
#
_entry.id   AF-A0A8D8BP59-F1
#
_cell.length_a   1.000
_cell.length_b   1.000
_cell.length_c   1.000
_cell.angle_alpha   90.00
_cell.angle_beta   90.00
_cell.angle_gamma   90.00
#
_symmetry.space_group_name_H-M   'P 1'
#
loop_
_entity.id
_entity.type
_entity.pdbx_description
1 polymer ?
#
loop_
_entity_poly.entity_id
_entity_poly.type
_entity_poly.pdbx_seq_one_letter_code
_entity_poly.pdbx_strand_id
1 'polypeptide(L)'
;EQLVGTLSDKQREKLLQPKFDIQSKYIINDWLLPGIERYRQRYGDLANICLNYRTQLQYNLSVYSEIEYCTTNETLVRETDFWDIAFYAVLVMLFLLAVASSIYDGVLAKNGDHNHYRSLLESKCSNCTHSVWL
;
A
#
# COMPACT_ATOMS: atom_id res chain seq x y z
N GLU A 1 14.08 28.02 -10.68
CA GLU A 1 14.05 29.43 -10.22
C GLU A 1 14.58 30.41 -11.25
N GLN A 2 15.76 30.18 -11.85
CA GLN A 2 16.35 31.08 -12.87
C GLN A 2 15.37 31.49 -13.99
N LEU A 3 14.63 30.54 -14.57
CA LEU A 3 13.66 30.83 -15.63
C LEU A 3 12.54 31.79 -15.19
N VAL A 4 12.00 31.61 -13.97
CA VAL A 4 10.89 32.45 -13.49
C VAL A 4 11.42 33.85 -13.13
N GLY A 5 12.66 33.95 -12.67
CA GLY A 5 13.32 35.23 -12.39
C GLY A 5 13.60 36.08 -13.63
N THR A 6 13.63 35.50 -14.83
CA THR A 6 13.82 36.24 -16.09
C THR A 6 12.52 36.72 -16.73
N LEU A 7 11.36 36.30 -16.23
CA LEU A 7 10.05 36.67 -16.77
C LEU A 7 9.60 38.02 -16.21
N SER A 8 8.98 38.85 -17.06
CA SER A 8 8.29 40.07 -16.63
C SER A 8 7.07 39.73 -15.77
N ASP A 9 6.69 40.60 -14.84
CA ASP A 9 5.51 40.42 -13.98
C ASP A 9 4.23 40.13 -14.78
N LYS A 10 4.03 40.81 -15.93
CA LYS A 10 2.89 40.54 -16.83
C LYS A 10 2.90 39.12 -17.40
N GLN A 11 4.08 38.57 -17.68
CA GLN A 11 4.20 37.19 -18.16
C GLN A 11 3.92 36.21 -17.03
N ARG A 12 4.38 36.50 -15.81
CA ARG A 12 4.14 35.68 -14.62
C ARG A 12 2.66 35.60 -14.30
N GLU A 13 1.95 36.73 -14.32
CA GLU A 13 0.49 36.77 -14.12
C GLU A 13 -0.26 35.96 -15.19
N LYS A 14 0.14 36.06 -16.46
CA LYS A 14 -0.49 35.28 -17.55
C LYS A 14 -0.25 33.77 -17.40
N LEU A 15 0.92 33.39 -16.90
CA LEU A 15 1.32 32.00 -16.73
C LEU A 15 0.76 31.38 -15.44
N LEU A 16 0.42 32.19 -14.44
CA LEU A 16 -0.19 31.70 -13.22
C LEU A 16 -1.64 31.28 -13.49
N GLN A 17 -1.94 29.99 -13.38
CA GLN A 17 -3.31 29.49 -13.53
C GLN A 17 -3.94 29.29 -12.15
N PRO A 18 -5.20 29.73 -11.92
CA PRO A 18 -5.90 29.46 -10.68
C PRO A 18 -6.28 27.98 -10.59
N LYS A 19 -6.46 27.51 -9.36
CA LYS A 19 -7.02 26.19 -9.10
C LYS A 19 -8.43 26.11 -9.68
N PHE A 20 -8.67 25.12 -10.54
CA PHE A 20 -10.00 24.87 -11.07
C PHE A 20 -10.70 23.79 -10.23
N ASP A 21 -12.01 23.93 -10.06
CA ASP A 21 -12.82 22.98 -9.32
C ASP A 21 -13.05 21.71 -10.14
N ILE A 22 -12.83 20.56 -9.52
CA ILE A 22 -12.98 19.24 -10.15
C ILE A 22 -13.90 18.37 -9.32
N GLN A 23 -14.86 17.74 -9.99
CA GLN A 23 -15.90 16.92 -9.36
C GLN A 23 -15.34 15.70 -8.62
N SER A 24 -14.16 15.22 -9.00
CA SER A 24 -13.48 14.10 -8.34
C SER A 24 -11.99 14.37 -8.28
N LYS A 25 -11.43 14.43 -7.06
CA LYS A 25 -10.00 14.61 -6.86
C LYS A 25 -9.45 13.37 -6.16
N TYR A 26 -8.50 12.68 -6.82
CA TYR A 26 -7.64 11.70 -6.16
C TYR A 26 -6.55 12.44 -5.39
N ILE A 27 -6.92 13.18 -4.33
CA ILE A 27 -5.91 13.77 -3.44
C ILE A 27 -5.50 12.70 -2.44
N ILE A 28 -4.20 12.47 -2.34
CA ILE A 28 -3.64 11.92 -1.12
C ILE A 28 -3.94 12.94 0.00
N ASN A 29 -4.68 12.52 1.03
CA ASN A 29 -5.07 13.43 2.09
C ASN A 29 -3.84 14.15 2.69
N ASP A 30 -3.97 15.45 2.94
CA ASP A 30 -2.88 16.29 3.47
C ASP A 30 -2.34 15.80 4.82
N TRP A 31 -3.14 15.08 5.61
CA TRP A 31 -2.69 14.45 6.86
C TRP A 31 -1.60 13.38 6.62
N LEU A 32 -1.60 12.74 5.46
CA LEU A 32 -0.60 11.73 5.07
C LEU A 32 0.70 12.39 4.54
N LEU A 33 0.68 13.70 4.29
CA LEU A 33 1.75 14.46 3.67
C LEU A 33 2.26 15.55 4.62
N PRO A 34 3.07 15.19 5.63
CA PRO A 34 3.51 16.13 6.65
C PRO A 34 4.28 17.30 6.03
N GLY A 35 3.84 18.52 6.34
CA GLY A 35 4.50 19.76 5.90
C GLY A 35 4.20 20.19 4.46
N ILE A 36 3.30 19.50 3.74
CA ILE A 36 2.99 19.81 2.32
C ILE A 36 2.51 21.25 2.12
N GLU A 37 1.76 21.79 3.08
CA GLU A 37 1.23 23.15 3.01
C GLU A 37 2.33 24.21 2.92
N ARG A 38 3.45 24.02 3.64
CA ARG A 38 4.59 24.93 3.56
C ARG A 38 5.24 24.90 2.18
N TYR A 39 5.29 23.73 1.55
CA TYR A 39 5.84 23.58 0.21
C TYR A 39 4.91 24.18 -0.85
N ARG A 40 3.59 23.99 -0.73
CA ARG A 40 2.59 24.62 -1.60
C ARG A 40 2.67 26.14 -1.53
N GLN A 41 2.77 26.71 -0.34
CA GLN A 41 2.90 28.16 -0.17
C GLN A 41 4.23 28.71 -0.73
N ARG A 42 5.33 27.98 -0.56
CA ARG A 42 6.67 28.46 -0.96
C ARG A 42 6.97 28.27 -2.43
N TYR A 43 6.51 27.17 -3.02
CA TYR A 43 6.90 26.74 -4.37
C TYR A 43 5.73 26.53 -5.33
N GLY A 44 4.47 26.62 -4.86
CA GLY A 44 3.28 26.36 -5.68
C GLY A 44 3.21 27.26 -6.90
N ASP A 45 3.33 28.58 -6.71
CA ASP A 45 3.29 29.56 -7.80
C ASP A 45 4.46 29.38 -8.77
N LEU A 46 5.65 29.10 -8.22
CA LEU A 46 6.85 28.86 -9.02
C LEU A 46 6.68 27.63 -9.92
N ALA A 47 6.17 26.53 -9.36
CA ALA A 47 5.94 25.28 -10.07
C ALA A 47 4.85 25.47 -11.14
N ASN A 48 3.75 26.15 -10.80
CA ASN A 48 2.64 26.46 -11.70
C ASN A 48 3.12 27.28 -12.91
N ILE A 49 3.82 28.40 -12.68
CA ILE A 49 4.36 29.23 -13.75
C ILE A 49 5.32 28.43 -14.65
N CYS A 50 6.22 27.66 -14.05
CA CYS A 50 7.24 26.90 -14.80
C CYS A 50 6.65 25.81 -15.67
N LEU A 51 5.72 25.02 -15.11
CA LEU A 51 5.02 23.96 -15.84
C LEU A 51 4.17 24.56 -16.95
N ASN A 52 3.39 25.60 -16.64
CA ASN A 52 2.54 26.24 -17.61
C ASN A 52 3.33 26.88 -18.77
N TYR A 53 4.49 27.48 -18.48
CA TYR A 53 5.39 28.01 -19.52
C TYR A 53 5.86 26.94 -20.50
N ARG A 54 6.28 25.77 -19.99
CA ARG A 54 6.73 24.66 -20.82
C ARG A 54 5.58 24.09 -21.65
N THR A 55 4.41 23.94 -21.06
CA THR A 55 3.23 23.40 -21.74
C THR A 55 2.73 24.35 -22.83
N GLN A 56 2.73 25.67 -22.58
CA GLN A 56 2.40 26.65 -23.60
C GLN A 56 3.39 26.63 -24.76
N LEU A 57 4.70 26.52 -24.48
CA LEU A 57 5.72 26.44 -25.54
C LEU A 57 5.58 25.19 -26.42
N GLN A 58 5.27 24.04 -25.84
CA GLN A 58 5.24 22.77 -26.58
C GLN A 58 3.89 22.50 -27.24
N TYR A 59 2.80 22.87 -26.58
CA TYR A 59 1.45 22.44 -26.96
C TYR A 59 0.45 23.59 -27.10
N ASN A 60 0.85 24.83 -26.79
CA ASN A 60 -0.03 26.01 -26.77
C ASN A 60 -1.27 25.82 -25.87
N LEU A 61 -1.12 25.05 -24.78
CA LEU A 61 -2.16 24.78 -23.79
C LEU A 61 -1.81 25.43 -22.45
N SER A 62 -2.84 25.73 -21.65
CA SER A 62 -2.66 26.18 -20.27
C SER A 62 -3.02 25.08 -19.28
N VAL A 63 -2.21 24.91 -18.24
CA VAL A 63 -2.39 23.88 -17.21
C VAL A 63 -2.27 24.50 -15.82
N TYR A 64 -3.05 23.95 -14.89
CA TYR A 64 -2.88 24.18 -13.47
C TYR A 64 -2.13 22.97 -12.87
N SER A 65 -1.19 23.25 -11.98
CA SER A 65 -0.45 22.23 -11.25
C SER A 65 -0.41 22.57 -9.77
N GLU A 66 -0.57 21.54 -8.93
CA GLU A 66 -0.49 21.64 -7.47
C GLU A 66 0.60 20.67 -6.99
N ILE A 67 1.31 21.03 -5.92
CA ILE A 67 2.33 20.16 -5.34
C ILE A 67 1.62 19.08 -4.49
N GLU A 68 1.79 17.82 -4.90
CA GLU A 68 1.26 16.66 -4.18
C GLU A 68 2.26 16.09 -3.18
N TYR A 69 3.53 15.93 -3.56
CA TYR A 69 4.58 15.53 -2.66
C TYR A 69 5.91 16.16 -3.07
N CYS A 70 6.77 16.46 -2.09
CA CYS A 70 8.13 16.89 -2.33
C CYS A 70 9.08 15.81 -1.84
N THR A 71 10.02 15.40 -2.69
CA THR A 71 11.15 14.55 -2.27
C THR A 71 12.35 15.45 -2.02
N THR A 72 12.74 15.61 -0.77
CA THR A 72 14.03 16.19 -0.40
C THR A 72 14.99 15.08 -0.01
N ASN A 73 16.29 15.39 0.11
CA ASN A 73 17.26 14.43 0.58
C ASN A 73 16.92 13.87 1.98
N GLU A 74 16.21 14.65 2.78
CA GLU A 74 15.74 14.27 4.13
C GLU A 74 14.52 13.35 4.09
N THR A 75 13.66 13.46 3.06
CA THR A 75 12.46 12.62 2.91
C THR A 75 12.69 11.40 2.02
N LEU A 76 13.92 11.18 1.52
CA LEU A 76 14.27 9.97 0.75
C LEU A 76 14.14 8.71 1.60
N VAL A 77 14.42 8.83 2.90
CA VAL A 77 14.25 7.75 3.87
C VAL A 77 13.01 8.09 4.69
N ARG A 78 11.91 7.37 4.43
CA ARG A 78 10.70 7.50 5.25
C ARG A 78 10.96 6.90 6.63
N GLU A 79 10.82 7.71 7.66
CA GLU A 79 10.85 7.27 9.06
C GLU A 79 9.81 6.17 9.29
N THR A 80 10.18 5.12 10.03
CA THR A 80 9.28 4.00 10.34
C THR A 80 8.22 4.46 11.33
N ASP A 81 6.95 4.33 10.97
CA ASP A 81 5.84 4.74 11.82
C ASP A 81 5.28 3.57 12.65
N PHE A 82 4.35 3.89 13.56
CA PHE A 82 3.70 2.88 14.40
C PHE A 82 2.97 1.81 13.58
N TRP A 83 2.35 2.20 12.46
CA TRP A 83 1.59 1.29 11.61
C TRP A 83 2.48 0.31 10.87
N ASP A 84 3.65 0.77 10.42
CA ASP A 84 4.69 -0.09 9.86
C ASP A 84 5.09 -1.17 10.88
N ILE A 85 5.36 -0.77 12.13
CA ILE A 85 5.76 -1.71 13.20
C ILE A 85 4.63 -2.69 13.49
N ALA A 86 3.39 -2.22 13.62
CA ALA A 86 2.23 -3.07 13.86
C ALA A 86 2.03 -4.09 12.72
N PHE A 87 2.18 -3.66 11.47
CA PHE A 87 2.11 -4.54 10.30
C PHE A 87 3.20 -5.63 10.35
N TYR A 88 4.45 -5.25 10.60
CA TYR A 88 5.55 -6.20 10.73
C TYR A 88 5.32 -7.18 11.87
N ALA A 89 4.80 -6.73 13.01
CA ALA A 89 4.50 -7.59 14.15
C ALA A 89 3.45 -8.67 13.79
N VAL A 90 2.37 -8.28 13.11
CA VAL A 90 1.34 -9.23 12.64
C VAL A 90 1.92 -10.21 11.63
N LEU A 91 2.73 -9.72 10.69
CA LEU A 91 3.36 -10.57 9.67
C LEU A 91 4.28 -11.62 10.30
N VAL A 92 5.12 -11.22 11.25
CA VAL A 92 6.01 -12.12 11.99
C VAL A 92 5.20 -13.14 12.80
N MET A 93 4.14 -12.71 13.48
CA MET A 93 3.27 -13.62 14.23
C MET A 93 2.67 -14.70 13.30
N LEU A 94 2.10 -14.29 12.17
CA LEU A 94 1.50 -15.23 11.21
C LEU A 94 2.54 -16.19 10.63
N PHE A 95 3.74 -15.70 10.32
CA PHE A 95 4.82 -16.54 9.84
C PHE A 95 5.22 -17.60 10.87
N LEU A 96 5.41 -17.20 12.14
CA LEU A 96 5.74 -18.13 13.22
C LEU A 96 4.63 -19.16 13.45
N LEU A 97 3.37 -18.75 13.41
CA LEU A 97 2.23 -19.67 13.52
C LEU A 97 2.20 -20.67 12.36
N ALA A 98 2.44 -20.23 11.13
CA ALA A 98 2.47 -21.11 9.96
C ALA A 98 3.61 -22.14 10.04
N VAL A 99 4.81 -21.70 10.45
CA VAL A 99 5.96 -22.58 10.66
C VAL A 99 5.69 -23.57 11.79
N ALA A 100 5.19 -23.09 12.93
CA ALA A 100 4.86 -23.94 14.07
C ALA A 100 3.77 -24.97 13.72
N SER A 101 2.73 -24.57 13.00
CA SER A 101 1.68 -25.48 12.53
C SER A 101 2.26 -26.54 11.59
N SER A 102 3.11 -26.14 10.64
CA SER A 102 3.72 -27.08 9.69
C SER A 102 4.61 -28.11 10.40
N ILE A 103 5.36 -27.69 11.42
CA ILE A 103 6.15 -28.60 12.25
C ILE A 103 5.24 -29.50 13.07
N TYR A 104 4.21 -28.93 13.71
CA TYR A 104 3.27 -29.68 14.52
C TYR A 104 2.55 -30.76 13.72
N ASP A 105 2.03 -30.41 12.54
CA ASP A 105 1.38 -31.33 11.62
C ASP A 105 2.37 -32.40 11.12
N GLY A 106 3.61 -32.03 10.82
CA GLY A 106 4.67 -32.97 10.44
C GLY A 106 5.04 -33.95 11.56
N VAL A 107 5.10 -33.48 12.80
CA VAL A 107 5.36 -34.32 13.99
C VAL A 107 4.17 -35.25 14.24
N LEU A 108 2.94 -34.75 14.15
CA LEU A 108 1.72 -35.55 14.31
C LEU A 108 1.63 -36.61 13.21
N ALA A 109 1.91 -36.26 11.95
CA ALA A 109 1.93 -37.21 10.84
C ALA A 109 3.00 -38.31 11.01
N LYS A 110 4.11 -38.01 11.69
CA LYS A 110 5.18 -38.97 12.00
C LYS A 110 4.87 -39.84 13.22
N ASN A 111 4.17 -39.30 14.21
CA ASN A 111 3.83 -39.98 15.46
C ASN A 111 2.49 -40.74 15.39
N GLY A 112 1.65 -40.44 14.41
CA GLY A 112 0.45 -41.20 14.11
C GLY A 112 0.82 -42.56 13.56
N ASP A 113 0.49 -43.62 14.30
CA ASP A 113 0.58 -45.00 13.82
C ASP A 113 -0.13 -45.10 12.45
N HIS A 114 0.63 -45.40 11.39
CA HIS A 114 0.11 -45.59 10.03
C HIS A 114 -0.88 -46.78 9.91
N ASN A 115 -1.23 -47.41 11.02
CA ASN A 115 -2.20 -48.50 11.11
C ASN A 115 -3.54 -48.10 11.76
N HIS A 116 -3.80 -46.83 12.10
CA HIS A 116 -5.08 -46.46 12.72
C HIS A 116 -6.30 -46.66 11.79
N TYR A 117 -6.14 -46.62 10.47
CA TYR A 117 -7.19 -46.98 9.51
C TYR A 117 -7.30 -48.51 9.28
N ARG A 118 -6.44 -49.30 9.95
CA ARG A 118 -6.40 -50.76 9.87
C ARG A 118 -7.01 -51.43 11.10
N SER A 119 -7.35 -50.67 12.15
CA SER A 119 -8.22 -51.20 13.18
C SER A 119 -9.59 -51.41 12.54
N LEU A 120 -9.96 -52.67 12.32
CA LEU A 120 -11.36 -53.01 12.08
C LEU A 120 -12.12 -52.32 13.21
N LEU A 121 -13.08 -51.45 12.85
CA LEU A 121 -14.15 -51.09 13.78
C LEU A 121 -14.70 -52.44 14.25
N GLU A 122 -14.35 -52.86 15.46
CA GLU A 122 -15.02 -53.97 16.12
C GLU A 122 -16.47 -53.52 16.31
N SER A 123 -17.26 -53.72 15.26
CA SER A 123 -18.70 -53.69 15.33
C SER A 123 -19.02 -54.79 16.35
N LYS A 124 -19.39 -54.35 17.54
CA LYS A 124 -19.82 -55.20 18.63
C LYS A 124 -21.14 -55.85 18.23
N CYS A 125 -21.08 -56.85 17.36
CA CYS A 125 -22.24 -57.62 16.93
C CYS A 125 -22.47 -58.73 17.96
N SER A 126 -22.84 -58.33 19.17
CA SER A 126 -23.40 -59.22 20.17
C SER A 126 -24.86 -59.47 19.83
N ASN A 127 -25.11 -60.46 18.96
CA ASN A 127 -26.40 -61.14 18.66
C ASN A 127 -26.75 -61.25 17.17
N CYS A 128 -25.86 -61.83 16.36
CA CYS A 128 -26.29 -62.44 15.09
C CYS A 128 -26.10 -63.95 15.15
N THR A 129 -26.96 -64.61 15.93
CA THR A 129 -27.31 -66.01 15.73
C THR A 129 -28.24 -66.11 14.52
N HIS A 130 -27.82 -66.77 13.43
CA HIS A 130 -28.54 -67.93 12.86
C HIS A 130 -27.91 -68.47 11.57
N SER A 131 -27.77 -69.80 11.55
CA SER A 131 -27.80 -70.75 10.42
C SER A 131 -26.72 -70.68 9.33
N VAL A 132 -25.81 -71.66 9.44
CA VAL A 132 -25.12 -72.36 8.36
C VAL A 132 -26.13 -72.98 7.38
N TRP A 133 -25.98 -72.68 6.08
CA TRP A 133 -26.32 -73.45 4.86
C TRP A 133 -25.58 -72.71 3.72
N LEU A 134 -24.74 -73.28 2.85
CA LEU A 134 -24.46 -74.61 2.31
C LEU A 134 -22.94 -74.77 2.14
#